data_AF-C7M593-F1
#
_entry.id   AF-C7M593-F1
#
_cell.length_a   1.000
_cell.length_b   1.000
_cell.length_c   1.000
_cell.angle_alpha   90.00
_cell.angle_beta   90.00
_cell.angle_gamma   90.00
#
_symmetry.space_group_name_H-M   'P 1'
#
loop_
_entity.id
_entity.type
_entity.pdbx_description
1 polymer ?
#
loop_
_entity_poly.entity_id
_entity_poly.type
_entity_poly.pdbx_seq_one_letter_code
_entity_poly.pdbx_strand_id
1 'polypeptide(L)'
;MDEYLDDVLDFVSKYREVDGFDDVIRELKKLNKDNTPNYAVEGAAFMLSKMRKTSEITPQSVKRFDARFESKEIDCSNCRFDIELFQKNVGDLKYLEYKSYIDASKISLNQFQSYLQSVNTLGELRYVFDISKISASKIKGGIKKFFTNNEDEIFKTVWKNKNLRDHLFNTSNYPKNISQNKLKELMKEDFHQLISKQESQLYKIIKVE
;
A
#
# COMPACT_ATOMS: atom_id res chain seq x y z
N MET A 1 -4.69 29.14 -12.70
CA MET A 1 -5.53 28.36 -11.77
C MET A 1 -4.58 27.53 -10.94
N ASP A 2 -4.76 27.45 -9.63
CA ASP A 2 -3.88 26.69 -8.74
C ASP A 2 -4.07 25.19 -9.01
N GLU A 3 -3.02 24.46 -9.38
CA GLU A 3 -3.09 23.04 -9.77
C GLU A 3 -3.74 22.20 -8.66
N TYR A 4 -3.51 22.57 -7.40
CA TYR A 4 -4.13 21.93 -6.23
C TYR A 4 -5.64 22.17 -6.17
N LEU A 5 -6.12 23.39 -6.46
CA LEU A 5 -7.56 23.67 -6.50
C LEU A 5 -8.24 22.89 -7.61
N ASP A 6 -7.60 22.72 -8.77
CA ASP A 6 -8.15 21.91 -9.85
C ASP A 6 -8.22 20.42 -9.47
N ASP A 7 -7.22 19.90 -8.76
CA ASP A 7 -7.22 18.53 -8.21
C ASP A 7 -8.40 18.33 -7.25
N VAL A 8 -8.63 19.28 -6.34
CA VAL A 8 -9.76 19.23 -5.38
C VAL A 8 -11.11 19.35 -6.09
N LEU A 9 -11.24 20.27 -7.06
CA LEU A 9 -12.48 20.46 -7.80
C LEU A 9 -12.85 19.23 -8.64
N ASP A 10 -11.86 18.61 -9.29
CA ASP A 10 -12.06 17.35 -10.04
C ASP A 10 -12.57 16.26 -9.11
N PHE A 11 -11.91 16.06 -7.96
CA PHE A 11 -12.31 15.08 -6.96
C PHE A 11 -13.75 15.30 -6.47
N VAL A 12 -14.06 16.54 -6.08
CA VAL A 12 -15.37 16.96 -5.62
C VAL A 12 -16.43 16.82 -6.72
N SER A 13 -16.10 16.99 -7.99
CA SER A 13 -17.09 16.87 -9.07
C SER A 13 -17.45 15.43 -9.40
N LYS A 14 -16.50 14.49 -9.22
CA LYS A 14 -16.63 13.11 -9.68
C LYS A 14 -16.95 12.09 -8.58
N TYR A 15 -16.44 12.30 -7.37
CA TYR A 15 -16.36 11.25 -6.34
C TYR A 15 -17.25 11.47 -5.11
N ARG A 16 -18.13 12.48 -5.11
CA ARG A 16 -19.00 12.81 -3.95
C ARG A 16 -19.79 11.63 -3.39
N GLU A 17 -20.22 10.73 -4.26
CA GLU A 17 -21.06 9.58 -3.90
C GLU A 17 -20.23 8.33 -3.54
N VAL A 18 -18.89 8.43 -3.54
CA VAL A 18 -18.00 7.31 -3.19
C VAL A 18 -17.78 7.30 -1.68
N ASP A 19 -17.89 6.12 -1.07
CA ASP A 19 -17.65 5.92 0.36
C ASP A 19 -16.25 6.45 0.77
N GLY A 20 -16.18 7.12 1.92
CA GLY A 20 -14.97 7.79 2.40
C GLY A 20 -14.64 9.15 1.75
N PHE A 21 -15.45 9.65 0.80
CA PHE A 21 -15.26 10.98 0.21
C PHE A 21 -15.14 12.10 1.26
N ASP A 22 -16.08 12.14 2.21
CA ASP A 22 -16.11 13.18 3.26
C ASP A 22 -14.89 13.11 4.18
N ASP A 23 -14.33 11.92 4.36
CA ASP A 23 -13.13 11.73 5.16
C ASP A 23 -11.91 12.38 4.48
N VAL A 24 -11.72 12.17 3.17
CA VAL A 24 -10.67 12.82 2.39
C VAL A 24 -10.82 14.34 2.44
N ILE A 25 -12.04 14.86 2.25
CA ILE A 25 -12.32 16.29 2.32
C ILE A 25 -12.01 16.86 3.72
N ARG A 26 -12.30 16.09 4.77
CA ARG A 26 -11.98 16.50 6.14
C ARG A 26 -10.47 16.55 6.37
N GLU A 27 -9.70 15.60 5.86
CA GLU A 27 -8.24 15.62 5.94
C GLU A 27 -7.64 16.84 5.23
N LEU A 28 -8.11 17.16 4.01
CA LEU A 28 -7.64 18.32 3.23
C LEU A 28 -7.90 19.67 3.91
N LYS A 29 -8.88 19.72 4.82
CA LYS A 29 -9.22 20.93 5.60
C LYS A 29 -8.40 21.08 6.88
N LYS A 30 -7.57 20.10 7.26
CA LYS A 30 -6.76 20.19 8.49
C LYS A 30 -5.61 21.17 8.30
N LEU A 31 -5.72 22.32 8.94
CA LEU A 31 -4.64 23.30 9.00
C LEU A 31 -3.86 23.12 10.30
N ASN A 32 -2.52 23.09 10.21
CA ASN A 32 -1.67 23.20 11.38
C ASN A 32 -1.76 24.64 11.93
N LYS A 33 -1.84 24.79 13.26
CA LYS A 33 -1.99 26.10 13.92
C LYS A 33 -0.75 26.99 13.78
N ASP A 34 0.39 26.41 13.42
CA ASP A 34 1.72 27.03 13.41
C ASP A 34 2.32 27.15 12.00
N ASN A 35 1.49 27.02 10.94
CA ASN A 35 1.91 27.04 9.53
C ASN A 35 2.95 25.98 9.14
N THR A 36 3.20 24.96 9.97
CA THR A 36 4.06 23.84 9.56
C THR A 36 3.38 22.97 8.51
N PRO A 37 4.14 22.26 7.66
CA PRO A 37 3.57 21.31 6.70
C PRO A 37 2.70 20.27 7.39
N ASN A 38 1.47 20.10 6.92
CA ASN A 38 0.61 19.01 7.36
C ASN A 38 0.78 17.82 6.42
N TYR A 39 1.52 16.80 6.87
CA TYR A 39 1.80 15.60 6.05
C TYR A 39 0.54 14.83 5.63
N ALA A 40 -0.55 14.92 6.38
CA ALA A 40 -1.83 14.33 5.98
C ALA A 40 -2.44 15.07 4.78
N VAL A 41 -2.36 16.41 4.79
CA VAL A 41 -2.79 17.24 3.66
C VAL A 41 -1.89 17.04 2.45
N GLU A 42 -0.56 17.00 2.64
CA GLU A 42 0.37 16.73 1.53
C GLU A 42 0.13 15.36 0.89
N GLY A 43 -0.10 14.32 1.72
CA GLY A 43 -0.43 12.98 1.23
C GLY A 43 -1.73 12.94 0.44
N ALA A 44 -2.79 13.55 0.98
CA ALA A 44 -4.09 13.63 0.29
C ALA A 44 -4.01 14.47 -0.99
N ALA A 45 -3.28 15.59 -0.99
CA ALA A 45 -3.05 16.41 -2.18
C ALA A 45 -2.31 15.64 -3.27
N PHE A 46 -1.25 14.91 -2.89
CA PHE A 46 -0.51 14.06 -3.82
C PHE A 46 -1.40 12.96 -4.42
N MET A 47 -2.21 12.29 -3.58
CA MET A 47 -3.22 11.32 -4.05
C MET A 47 -4.15 11.95 -5.08
N LEU A 48 -4.78 13.08 -4.78
CA LEU A 48 -5.71 13.74 -5.69
C LEU A 48 -5.05 14.10 -7.03
N SER A 49 -3.82 14.61 -6.99
CA SER A 49 -3.07 14.95 -8.20
C SER A 49 -2.83 13.74 -9.10
N LYS A 50 -2.49 12.60 -8.50
CA LYS A 50 -2.30 11.34 -9.25
C LYS A 50 -3.62 10.78 -9.76
N MET A 51 -4.68 10.83 -8.96
CA MET A 51 -6.01 10.40 -9.38
C MET A 51 -6.50 11.17 -10.61
N ARG A 52 -6.39 12.51 -10.63
CA ARG A 52 -6.82 13.32 -11.78
C ARG A 52 -6.07 12.95 -13.06
N LYS A 53 -4.80 12.54 -12.93
CA LYS A 53 -3.91 12.18 -14.04
C LYS A 53 -3.99 10.70 -14.46
N THR A 54 -4.68 9.85 -13.70
CA THR A 54 -4.76 8.40 -13.94
C THR A 54 -6.13 8.01 -14.50
N SER A 55 -6.18 7.55 -15.75
CA SER A 55 -7.43 7.22 -16.44
C SER A 55 -8.19 6.04 -15.84
N GLU A 56 -7.50 5.12 -15.19
CA GLU A 56 -8.04 3.89 -14.61
C GLU A 56 -8.75 4.15 -13.28
N ILE A 57 -8.46 5.29 -12.63
CA ILE A 57 -9.14 5.70 -11.41
C ILE A 57 -10.33 6.57 -11.82
N THR A 58 -11.52 5.98 -11.71
CA THR A 58 -12.81 6.57 -12.03
C THR A 58 -13.76 6.32 -10.86
N PRO A 59 -14.88 7.05 -10.76
CA PRO A 59 -15.84 6.80 -9.68
C PRO A 59 -16.35 5.36 -9.65
N GLN A 60 -16.44 4.69 -10.79
CA GLN A 60 -16.88 3.30 -10.89
C GLN A 60 -15.79 2.30 -10.48
N SER A 61 -14.50 2.65 -10.61
CA SER A 61 -13.42 1.77 -10.17
C SER A 61 -13.08 1.91 -8.70
N VAL A 62 -13.41 3.02 -8.06
CA VAL A 62 -13.18 3.20 -6.62
C VAL A 62 -14.32 2.61 -5.80
N LYS A 63 -13.96 1.76 -4.83
CA LYS A 63 -14.90 1.22 -3.86
C LYS A 63 -15.07 2.16 -2.67
N ARG A 64 -13.96 2.61 -2.08
CA ARG A 64 -13.94 3.57 -0.97
C ARG A 64 -12.58 4.23 -0.79
N PHE A 65 -12.58 5.40 -0.18
CA PHE A 65 -11.41 6.18 0.19
C PHE A 65 -11.16 6.14 1.70
N ASP A 66 -9.89 6.35 2.08
CA ASP A 66 -9.47 6.67 3.46
C ASP A 66 -10.16 5.78 4.52
N ALA A 67 -10.29 4.48 4.23
CA ALA A 67 -11.13 3.58 5.00
C ALA A 67 -10.29 2.64 5.87
N ARG A 68 -10.90 2.13 6.94
CA ARG A 68 -10.27 1.15 7.81
C ARG A 68 -10.30 -0.24 7.19
N PHE A 69 -9.31 -1.05 7.53
CA PHE A 69 -9.35 -2.48 7.24
C PHE A 69 -10.44 -3.17 8.07
N GLU A 70 -11.09 -4.17 7.47
CA GLU A 70 -12.12 -4.98 8.16
C GLU A 70 -11.52 -6.11 9.00
N SER A 71 -10.22 -6.37 8.86
CA SER A 71 -9.53 -7.45 9.61
C SER A 71 -9.52 -7.17 11.10
N LYS A 72 -9.84 -8.21 11.89
CA LYS A 72 -9.80 -8.19 13.36
C LYS A 72 -8.54 -8.86 13.93
N GLU A 73 -7.69 -9.44 13.10
CA GLU A 73 -6.53 -10.22 13.55
C GLU A 73 -5.32 -9.37 13.93
N ILE A 74 -5.19 -8.18 13.34
CA ILE A 74 -4.16 -7.22 13.67
C ILE A 74 -4.82 -6.12 14.48
N ASP A 75 -4.28 -5.84 15.66
CA ASP A 75 -4.67 -4.64 16.40
C ASP A 75 -4.17 -3.41 15.63
N CYS A 76 -5.02 -2.94 14.71
CA CYS A 76 -4.82 -1.70 14.03
C CYS A 76 -6.08 -0.85 13.97
N SER A 77 -6.53 -0.43 15.15
CA SER A 77 -7.66 0.50 15.35
C SER A 77 -7.59 1.79 14.51
N ASN A 78 -6.38 2.21 14.11
CA ASN A 78 -6.14 3.43 13.33
C ASN A 78 -5.52 3.18 11.95
N CYS A 79 -5.38 1.93 11.49
CA CYS A 79 -4.91 1.68 10.12
C CYS A 79 -6.00 2.06 9.13
N ARG A 80 -5.65 2.94 8.20
CA ARG A 80 -6.46 3.29 7.04
C ARG A 80 -5.67 2.98 5.77
N PHE A 81 -6.34 2.92 4.65
CA PHE A 81 -5.72 2.88 3.33
C PHE A 81 -6.27 4.02 2.50
N ASP A 82 -5.51 4.51 1.54
CA ASP A 82 -5.92 5.68 0.76
C ASP A 82 -7.07 5.34 -0.20
N ILE A 83 -6.93 4.28 -1.02
CA ILE A 83 -7.96 3.86 -1.98
C ILE A 83 -8.11 2.33 -2.01
N GLU A 84 -9.34 1.84 -1.89
CA GLU A 84 -9.72 0.48 -2.31
C GLU A 84 -10.48 0.53 -3.63
N LEU A 85 -10.12 -0.36 -4.55
CA LEU A 85 -10.67 -0.45 -5.90
C LEU A 85 -11.55 -1.69 -6.06
N PHE A 86 -12.53 -1.58 -6.96
CA PHE A 86 -13.23 -2.73 -7.51
C PHE A 86 -12.33 -3.40 -8.56
N GLN A 87 -11.64 -4.48 -8.18
CA GLN A 87 -10.73 -5.25 -9.06
C GLN A 87 -11.36 -5.57 -10.43
N LYS A 88 -12.66 -5.90 -10.49
CA LYS A 88 -13.39 -6.13 -11.75
C LYS A 88 -13.29 -5.00 -12.79
N ASN A 89 -12.95 -3.78 -12.36
CA ASN A 89 -12.88 -2.59 -13.20
C ASN A 89 -11.43 -2.14 -13.50
N VAL A 90 -10.42 -2.65 -12.78
CA VAL A 90 -9.01 -2.20 -12.86
C VAL A 90 -7.99 -3.35 -12.91
N GLY A 91 -8.47 -4.59 -13.14
CA GLY A 91 -7.65 -5.79 -13.09
C GLY A 91 -7.33 -6.22 -11.67
N ASP A 92 -6.15 -6.78 -11.44
CA ASP A 92 -5.82 -7.37 -10.13
C ASP A 92 -5.65 -6.33 -9.01
N LEU A 93 -5.50 -5.04 -9.34
CA LEU A 93 -5.23 -4.00 -8.36
C LEU A 93 -6.43 -3.78 -7.42
N LYS A 94 -6.20 -3.92 -6.12
CA LYS A 94 -7.19 -3.73 -5.06
C LYS A 94 -6.91 -2.50 -4.22
N TYR A 95 -5.65 -2.21 -3.90
CA TYR A 95 -5.26 -1.10 -3.04
C TYR A 95 -4.21 -0.20 -3.68
N LEU A 96 -4.44 1.11 -3.58
CA LEU A 96 -3.45 2.15 -3.85
C LEU A 96 -3.15 2.89 -2.54
N GLU A 97 -1.87 3.00 -2.22
CA GLU A 97 -1.37 3.74 -1.06
C GLU A 97 -0.35 4.79 -1.53
N TYR A 98 -0.64 6.06 -1.30
CA TYR A 98 0.15 7.19 -1.72
C TYR A 98 1.05 7.67 -0.59
N LYS A 99 2.36 7.75 -0.84
CA LYS A 99 3.36 8.11 0.16
C LYS A 99 4.15 9.35 -0.28
N SER A 100 3.86 10.48 0.36
CA SER A 100 4.64 11.73 0.29
C SER A 100 5.64 11.80 1.45
N TYR A 101 6.51 10.79 1.60
CA TYR A 101 7.51 10.73 2.68
C TYR A 101 8.91 11.03 2.16
N ILE A 102 9.74 11.63 3.02
CA ILE A 102 11.20 11.75 2.79
C ILE A 102 11.97 10.49 3.22
N ASP A 103 11.31 9.54 3.88
CA ASP A 103 11.87 8.29 4.39
C ASP A 103 10.90 7.12 4.20
N ALA A 104 11.16 6.27 3.20
CA ALA A 104 10.34 5.11 2.88
C ALA A 104 10.47 3.95 3.90
N SER A 105 11.40 4.02 4.85
CA SER A 105 11.52 2.98 5.90
C SER A 105 10.46 3.10 7.00
N LYS A 106 9.70 4.22 7.01
CA LYS A 106 8.67 4.54 8.01
C LYS A 106 7.27 4.01 7.65
N ILE A 107 7.16 3.06 6.74
CA ILE A 107 5.87 2.36 6.52
C ILE A 107 5.42 1.73 7.84
N SER A 108 4.14 1.89 8.16
CA SER A 108 3.55 1.25 9.34
C SER A 108 3.49 -0.27 9.12
N LEU A 109 4.14 -1.02 10.02
CA LEU A 109 4.10 -2.48 9.99
C LEU A 109 2.67 -3.02 10.07
N ASN A 110 1.87 -2.52 11.01
CA ASN A 110 0.49 -3.00 11.20
C ASN A 110 -0.39 -2.71 9.96
N GLN A 111 -0.18 -1.58 9.30
CA GLN A 111 -0.88 -1.23 8.06
C GLN A 111 -0.48 -2.18 6.94
N PHE A 112 0.82 -2.41 6.78
CA PHE A 112 1.34 -3.33 5.77
C PHE A 112 0.85 -4.76 6.00
N GLN A 113 0.88 -5.26 7.24
CA GLN A 113 0.34 -6.58 7.57
C GLN A 113 -1.18 -6.65 7.29
N SER A 114 -1.94 -5.57 7.53
CA SER A 114 -3.37 -5.52 7.21
C SER A 114 -3.63 -5.63 5.70
N TYR A 115 -2.76 -5.03 4.88
CA TYR A 115 -2.76 -5.26 3.43
C TYR A 115 -2.49 -6.72 3.10
N LEU A 116 -1.42 -7.31 3.65
CA LEU A 116 -1.06 -8.71 3.36
C LEU A 116 -2.15 -9.70 3.77
N GLN A 117 -2.96 -9.41 4.78
CA GLN A 117 -4.13 -10.22 5.14
C GLN A 117 -5.29 -10.06 4.17
N SER A 118 -5.40 -8.88 3.53
CA SER A 118 -6.54 -8.51 2.70
C SER A 118 -6.35 -8.82 1.21
N VAL A 119 -5.13 -9.15 0.78
CA VAL A 119 -4.79 -9.44 -0.62
C VAL A 119 -4.50 -10.92 -0.88
N ASN A 120 -4.81 -11.41 -2.07
CA ASN A 120 -4.46 -12.76 -2.51
C ASN A 120 -3.08 -12.82 -3.17
N THR A 121 -2.62 -11.72 -3.75
CA THR A 121 -1.30 -11.61 -4.38
C THR A 121 -0.71 -10.24 -4.07
N LEU A 122 0.62 -10.10 -4.14
CA LEU A 122 1.24 -8.78 -4.00
C LEU A 122 0.84 -7.81 -5.11
N GLY A 123 0.45 -8.31 -6.29
CA GLY A 123 0.02 -7.48 -7.41
C GLY A 123 -1.26 -6.68 -7.13
N GLU A 124 -2.03 -7.08 -6.11
CA GLU A 124 -3.22 -6.36 -5.69
C GLU A 124 -2.93 -5.10 -4.85
N LEU A 125 -1.68 -4.88 -4.46
CA LEU A 125 -1.25 -3.73 -3.67
C LEU A 125 -0.23 -2.89 -4.44
N ARG A 126 -0.40 -1.57 -4.41
CA ARG A 126 0.56 -0.63 -4.98
C ARG A 126 0.81 0.54 -4.05
N TYR A 127 2.07 0.74 -3.70
CA TYR A 127 2.54 1.97 -3.07
C TYR A 127 3.06 2.91 -4.15
N VAL A 128 2.55 4.15 -4.17
CA VAL A 128 2.96 5.20 -5.10
C VAL A 128 3.70 6.27 -4.30
N PHE A 129 4.98 6.47 -4.58
CA PHE A 129 5.84 7.43 -3.88
C PHE A 129 6.03 8.70 -4.71
N ASP A 130 5.98 9.84 -4.03
CA ASP A 130 6.26 11.15 -4.62
C ASP A 130 7.77 11.34 -4.86
N ILE A 131 8.18 11.30 -6.13
CA ILE A 131 9.59 11.50 -6.52
C ILE A 131 10.11 12.90 -6.16
N SER A 132 9.24 13.89 -6.04
CA SER A 132 9.65 15.25 -5.64
C SER A 132 10.12 15.31 -4.18
N LYS A 133 9.71 14.33 -3.36
CA LYS A 133 10.06 14.23 -1.93
C LYS A 133 11.21 13.27 -1.67
N ILE A 134 11.32 12.18 -2.42
CA ILE A 134 12.31 11.13 -2.19
C ILE A 134 12.74 10.46 -3.50
N SER A 135 14.05 10.24 -3.67
CA SER A 135 14.58 9.59 -4.88
C SER A 135 14.24 8.10 -4.92
N ALA A 136 14.11 7.55 -6.13
CA ALA A 136 13.89 6.12 -6.35
C ALA A 136 14.90 5.22 -5.61
N SER A 137 16.19 5.61 -5.58
CA SER A 137 17.23 4.87 -4.86
C SER A 137 17.01 4.86 -3.34
N LYS A 138 16.61 5.99 -2.76
CA LYS A 138 16.29 6.10 -1.33
C LYS A 138 15.01 5.34 -0.99
N ILE A 139 14.00 5.34 -1.87
CA ILE A 139 12.80 4.53 -1.71
C ILE A 139 13.18 3.05 -1.63
N LYS A 140 13.87 2.51 -2.65
CA LYS A 140 14.27 1.09 -2.66
C LYS A 140 15.09 0.70 -1.42
N GLY A 141 16.03 1.55 -1.00
CA GLY A 141 16.82 1.34 0.21
C GLY A 141 15.97 1.35 1.49
N GLY A 142 15.04 2.30 1.62
CA GLY A 142 14.13 2.41 2.76
C GLY A 142 13.16 1.23 2.85
N ILE A 143 12.60 0.79 1.73
CA ILE A 143 11.73 -0.40 1.65
C ILE A 143 12.51 -1.66 2.02
N LYS A 144 13.73 -1.83 1.52
CA LYS A 144 14.59 -2.95 1.92
C LYS A 144 14.82 -2.97 3.43
N LYS A 145 15.16 -1.82 4.01
CA LYS A 145 15.34 -1.67 5.46
C LYS A 145 14.06 -2.00 6.23
N PHE A 146 12.90 -1.54 5.76
CA PHE A 146 11.61 -1.89 6.35
C PHE A 146 11.37 -3.41 6.36
N PHE A 147 11.58 -4.08 5.23
CA PHE A 147 11.42 -5.54 5.16
C PHE A 147 12.43 -6.27 6.05
N THR A 148 13.70 -5.90 6.03
CA THR A 148 14.74 -6.53 6.86
C THR A 148 14.45 -6.36 8.35
N ASN A 149 14.04 -5.18 8.79
CA ASN A 149 13.75 -4.92 10.21
C ASN A 149 12.50 -5.65 10.71
N ASN A 150 11.57 -6.00 9.82
CA ASN A 150 10.29 -6.59 10.17
C ASN A 150 10.08 -7.97 9.54
N GLU A 151 11.17 -8.65 9.13
CA GLU A 151 11.13 -9.87 8.34
C GLU A 151 10.25 -10.94 8.97
N ASP A 152 10.45 -11.20 10.27
CA ASP A 152 9.72 -12.23 11.00
C ASP A 152 8.22 -11.95 11.08
N GLU A 153 7.83 -10.70 11.36
CA GLU A 153 6.43 -10.31 11.53
C GLU A 153 5.69 -10.27 10.19
N ILE A 154 6.36 -9.83 9.14
CA ILE A 154 5.84 -9.87 7.78
C ILE A 154 5.68 -11.31 7.32
N PHE A 155 6.71 -12.15 7.51
CA PHE A 155 6.65 -13.55 7.11
C PHE A 155 5.57 -14.33 7.88
N LYS A 156 5.39 -14.07 9.18
CA LYS A 156 4.27 -14.64 9.96
C LYS A 156 2.91 -14.31 9.33
N THR A 157 2.75 -13.10 8.80
CA THR A 157 1.52 -12.65 8.15
C THR A 157 1.31 -13.34 6.81
N VAL A 158 2.36 -13.38 5.97
CA VAL A 158 2.35 -14.13 4.71
C VAL A 158 2.02 -15.61 4.97
N TRP A 159 2.62 -16.22 6.00
CA TRP A 159 2.40 -17.62 6.34
C TRP A 159 0.94 -17.95 6.68
N LYS A 160 0.23 -17.02 7.33
CA LYS A 160 -1.19 -17.16 7.66
C LYS A 160 -2.09 -16.98 6.44
N ASN A 161 -1.70 -16.13 5.49
CA ASN A 161 -2.44 -15.96 4.24
C ASN A 161 -2.01 -17.01 3.19
N LYS A 162 -2.76 -18.11 3.12
CA LYS A 162 -2.48 -19.21 2.19
C LYS A 162 -2.40 -18.76 0.72
N ASN A 163 -3.32 -17.93 0.25
CA ASN A 163 -3.34 -17.50 -1.15
C ASN A 163 -2.08 -16.69 -1.50
N LEU A 164 -1.75 -15.71 -0.65
CA LEU A 164 -0.55 -14.91 -0.82
C LEU A 164 0.71 -15.74 -0.72
N ARG A 165 0.81 -16.64 0.26
CA ARG A 165 1.94 -17.56 0.41
C ARG A 165 2.14 -18.44 -0.82
N ASP A 166 1.06 -19.05 -1.30
CA ASP A 166 1.11 -19.95 -2.44
C ASP A 166 1.53 -19.20 -3.71
N HIS A 167 1.04 -17.97 -3.90
CA HIS A 167 1.47 -17.09 -5.00
C HIS A 167 2.95 -16.65 -4.86
N LEU A 168 3.39 -16.28 -3.66
CA LEU A 168 4.73 -15.73 -3.43
C LEU A 168 5.82 -16.79 -3.64
N PHE A 169 5.59 -18.00 -3.15
CA PHE A 169 6.63 -19.03 -3.11
C PHE A 169 6.46 -20.13 -4.15
N ASN A 170 5.26 -20.25 -4.75
CA ASN A 170 4.85 -21.39 -5.56
C ASN A 170 5.16 -22.73 -4.85
N THR A 171 4.19 -23.23 -4.09
CA THR A 171 4.35 -24.43 -3.24
C THR A 171 4.82 -25.68 -3.98
N SER A 172 4.65 -25.76 -5.30
CA SER A 172 5.17 -26.87 -6.11
C SER A 172 6.70 -26.96 -6.13
N ASN A 173 7.40 -25.87 -5.80
CA ASN A 173 8.86 -25.81 -5.78
C ASN A 173 9.47 -26.45 -4.52
N TYR A 174 8.66 -26.79 -3.52
CA TYR A 174 9.13 -27.33 -2.26
C TYR A 174 9.03 -28.86 -2.21
N PRO A 175 9.92 -29.53 -1.45
CA PRO A 175 9.84 -30.98 -1.27
C PRO A 175 8.47 -31.41 -0.73
N LYS A 176 7.92 -32.47 -1.32
CA LYS A 176 6.71 -33.13 -0.79
C LYS A 176 7.08 -33.98 0.43
N ASN A 177 6.10 -34.26 1.29
CA ASN A 177 6.23 -35.13 2.47
C ASN A 177 7.19 -34.62 3.58
N ILE A 178 7.38 -33.31 3.69
CA ILE A 178 8.09 -32.69 4.81
C ILE A 178 7.11 -32.16 5.87
N SER A 179 7.61 -31.95 7.10
CA SER A 179 6.80 -31.33 8.15
C SER A 179 6.47 -29.88 7.82
N GLN A 180 5.35 -29.38 8.36
CA GLN A 180 4.96 -27.97 8.21
C GLN A 180 6.02 -27.01 8.74
N ASN A 181 6.72 -27.38 9.83
CA ASN A 181 7.82 -26.59 10.38
C ASN A 181 8.97 -26.50 9.39
N LYS A 182 9.34 -27.63 8.75
CA LYS A 182 10.42 -27.63 7.77
C LYS A 182 10.06 -26.83 6.52
N LEU A 183 8.82 -26.93 6.04
CA LEU A 183 8.32 -26.11 4.94
C LEU A 183 8.38 -24.62 5.28
N LYS A 184 7.97 -24.26 6.49
CA LYS A 184 8.00 -22.87 6.99
C LYS A 184 9.43 -22.32 7.06
N GLU A 185 10.41 -23.12 7.50
CA GLU A 185 11.83 -22.73 7.49
C GLU A 185 12.33 -22.45 6.07
N LEU A 186 12.09 -23.36 5.12
CA LEU A 186 12.51 -23.19 3.73
C LEU A 186 11.88 -21.94 3.09
N MET A 187 10.59 -21.72 3.29
CA MET A 187 9.92 -20.51 2.79
C MET A 187 10.42 -19.24 3.48
N LYS A 188 10.85 -19.32 4.74
CA LYS A 188 11.44 -18.18 5.44
C LYS A 188 12.80 -17.83 4.84
N GLU A 189 13.62 -18.83 4.52
CA GLU A 189 14.89 -18.63 3.81
C GLU A 189 14.67 -18.00 2.42
N ASP A 190 13.68 -18.47 1.66
CA ASP A 190 13.33 -17.86 0.38
C ASP A 190 12.78 -16.43 0.54
N PHE A 191 12.02 -16.17 1.60
CA PHE A 191 11.55 -14.82 1.92
C PHE A 191 12.73 -13.86 2.16
N HIS A 192 13.73 -14.30 2.93
CA HIS A 192 14.97 -13.56 3.12
C HIS A 192 15.66 -13.23 1.78
N GLN A 193 15.69 -14.19 0.85
CA GLN A 193 16.24 -13.97 -0.50
C GLN A 193 15.40 -12.99 -1.35
N LEU A 194 14.08 -12.98 -1.18
CA LEU A 194 13.23 -11.98 -1.83
C LEU A 194 13.51 -10.57 -1.29
N ILE A 195 13.77 -10.42 0.01
CA ILE A 195 14.12 -9.12 0.61
C ILE A 195 15.47 -8.64 0.10
N SER A 196 16.45 -9.53 -0.05
CA SER A 196 17.82 -9.15 -0.43
C SER A 196 17.91 -8.60 -1.85
N LYS A 197 17.05 -9.07 -2.77
CA LYS A 197 17.01 -8.75 -4.21
C LYS A 197 15.98 -7.67 -4.53
N GLN A 198 16.43 -6.46 -4.89
CA GLN A 198 15.53 -5.33 -5.23
C GLN A 198 14.69 -5.54 -6.51
N GLU A 199 15.02 -6.55 -7.32
CA GLU A 199 14.23 -6.93 -8.51
C GLU A 199 13.13 -7.95 -8.17
N SER A 200 13.04 -8.37 -6.91
CA SER A 200 12.05 -9.37 -6.49
C SER A 200 10.62 -8.81 -6.53
N GLN A 201 9.65 -9.71 -6.50
CA GLN A 201 8.23 -9.36 -6.45
C GLN A 201 7.84 -8.46 -5.27
N LEU A 202 8.60 -8.47 -4.16
CA LEU A 202 8.35 -7.57 -3.01
C LEU A 202 8.49 -6.10 -3.39
N TYR A 203 9.33 -5.78 -4.37
CA TYR A 203 9.59 -4.41 -4.80
C TYR A 203 8.72 -3.99 -5.99
N LYS A 204 8.02 -4.93 -6.64
CA LYS A 204 7.12 -4.63 -7.77
C LYS A 204 5.86 -3.86 -7.35
N ILE A 205 5.52 -3.89 -6.08
CA ILE A 205 4.43 -3.08 -5.49
C ILE A 205 4.78 -1.60 -5.43
N ILE A 206 6.06 -1.23 -5.60
CA ILE A 206 6.53 0.15 -5.50
C ILE A 206 6.47 0.82 -6.87
N LYS A 207 5.76 1.95 -6.94
CA LYS A 207 5.77 2.90 -8.05
C LYS A 207 6.32 4.23 -7.56
N VAL A 208 7.02 4.91 -8.45
CA VAL A 208 7.65 6.19 -8.18
C VAL A 208 7.18 7.14 -9.26
N GLU A 209 6.51 8.21 -8.85
CA GLU A 209 5.81 9.12 -9.76
C GLU A 209 5.91 10.58 -9.32
#